data_AF-A0A3S2BZ39-F1
#
_entry.id   AF-A0A3S2BZ39-F1
#
_cell.length_a   1.000
_cell.length_b   1.000
_cell.length_c   1.000
_cell.angle_alpha   90.00
_cell.angle_beta   90.00
_cell.angle_gamma   90.00
#
_symmetry.space_group_name_H-M   'P 1'
#
loop_
_entity.id
_entity.type
_entity.pdbx_description
1 polymer ?
#
loop_
_entity_poly.entity_id
_entity_poly.type
_entity_poly.pdbx_seq_one_letter_code
_entity_poly.pdbx_strand_id
1 'polypeptide(L)'
;MEPRISIITIATDDLDRAVRFYEAMGLTRHAGITDGVAFFQMGGVILGLFPRASAEEDSGIAFTGAPSAVYLAYNTRSDAEVDEVLAMAQEAGGRIVKPAGRAFWG
;
A
#
# COMPACT_ATOMS: atom_id res chain seq x y z
N MET A 1 -23.43 4.86 12.43
CA MET A 1 -22.19 4.65 11.65
C MET A 1 -22.08 3.19 11.28
N GLU A 2 -21.61 2.91 10.07
CA GLU A 2 -21.34 1.54 9.59
C GLU A 2 -19.86 1.19 9.85
N PRO A 3 -19.53 -0.01 10.34
CA PRO A 3 -18.13 -0.41 10.60
C PRO A 3 -17.42 -0.79 9.29
N ARG A 4 -16.92 0.22 8.55
CA ARG A 4 -16.26 0.05 7.25
C ARG A 4 -15.05 0.97 7.09
N ILE A 5 -13.96 0.41 6.56
CA ILE A 5 -12.84 1.20 6.04
C ILE A 5 -13.10 1.44 4.55
N SER A 6 -13.35 2.71 4.18
CA SER A 6 -13.61 3.06 2.78
C SER A 6 -12.33 3.41 2.02
N ILE A 7 -11.36 4.04 2.70
CA ILE A 7 -10.09 4.47 2.10
C ILE A 7 -8.98 4.26 3.14
N ILE A 8 -7.83 3.78 2.68
CA ILE A 8 -6.56 3.81 3.41
C ILE A 8 -5.60 4.69 2.61
N THR A 9 -5.08 5.75 3.22
CA THR A 9 -4.11 6.64 2.56
C THR A 9 -2.72 6.44 3.16
N ILE A 10 -1.73 6.22 2.30
CA ILE A 10 -0.32 6.13 2.67
C ILE A 10 0.36 7.43 2.23
N ALA A 11 0.94 8.14 3.20
CA ALA A 11 1.81 9.27 2.94
C ALA A 11 3.13 8.79 2.33
N THR A 12 3.57 9.41 1.23
CA THR A 12 4.75 8.99 0.46
C THR A 12 5.72 10.14 0.24
N ASP A 13 7.02 9.85 0.24
CA ASP A 13 8.05 10.85 -0.11
C ASP A 13 8.24 11.01 -1.62
N ASP A 14 7.80 10.02 -2.38
CA ASP A 14 7.96 9.93 -3.83
C ASP A 14 6.73 9.20 -4.38
N LEU A 15 5.75 10.00 -4.81
CA LEU A 15 4.47 9.51 -5.30
C LEU A 15 4.67 8.62 -6.53
N ASP A 16 5.52 9.03 -7.47
CA ASP A 16 5.71 8.30 -8.72
C ASP A 16 6.37 6.95 -8.48
N ARG A 17 7.34 6.87 -7.57
CA ARG A 17 7.93 5.58 -7.17
C ARG A 17 6.90 4.67 -6.52
N ALA A 18 6.07 5.20 -5.64
CA ALA A 18 5.02 4.42 -4.98
C ALA A 18 3.96 3.94 -5.98
N VAL A 19 3.53 4.80 -6.91
CA VAL A 19 2.60 4.43 -8.00
C VAL A 19 3.18 3.31 -8.85
N ARG A 20 4.42 3.45 -9.33
CA ARG A 20 5.07 2.39 -10.12
C ARG A 20 5.14 1.05 -9.40
N PHE A 21 5.41 1.07 -8.10
CA PHE A 21 5.41 -0.15 -7.28
C PHE A 21 4.04 -0.83 -7.29
N TYR A 22 2.97 -0.10 -6.97
CA TYR A 22 1.62 -0.69 -6.90
C TYR A 22 1.07 -1.09 -8.27
N GLU A 23 1.39 -0.35 -9.34
CA GLU A 23 1.06 -0.74 -10.71
C GLU A 23 1.79 -2.01 -11.15
N ALA A 24 3.07 -2.15 -10.80
CA ALA A 24 3.84 -3.38 -11.04
C ALA A 24 3.30 -4.58 -10.22
N MET A 25 2.70 -4.32 -9.06
CA MET A 25 1.95 -5.30 -8.27
C MET A 25 0.55 -5.61 -8.84
N GLY A 26 0.20 -5.05 -9.99
CA GLY A 26 -1.04 -5.34 -10.71
C GLY A 26 -2.24 -4.47 -10.32
N LEU A 27 -2.05 -3.41 -9.53
CA LEU A 27 -3.14 -2.48 -9.21
C LEU A 27 -3.32 -1.46 -10.34
N THR A 28 -4.58 -1.16 -10.68
CA THR A 28 -4.91 -0.17 -11.70
C THR A 28 -5.17 1.19 -11.07
N ARG A 29 -4.34 2.19 -11.41
CA ARG A 29 -4.57 3.58 -10.98
C ARG A 29 -5.85 4.13 -11.60
N HIS A 30 -6.60 4.90 -10.83
CA HIS A 30 -7.77 5.61 -11.32
C HIS A 30 -7.37 6.68 -12.35
N ALA A 31 -7.74 6.48 -13.61
CA ALA A 31 -7.30 7.31 -14.74
C ALA A 31 -7.76 8.79 -14.67
N GLY A 32 -8.87 9.07 -13.99
CA GLY A 32 -9.40 10.42 -13.85
C GLY A 32 -8.72 11.28 -12.78
N ILE A 33 -7.79 10.72 -12.00
CA ILE A 33 -7.11 11.43 -10.91
C ILE A 33 -5.60 11.20 -11.05
N THR A 34 -4.94 12.14 -11.72
CA THR A 34 -3.51 12.05 -12.07
C THR A 34 -2.62 13.01 -11.28
N ASP A 35 -3.21 14.07 -10.73
CA ASP A 35 -2.43 15.21 -10.24
C ASP A 35 -2.37 15.18 -8.71
N GLY A 36 -1.15 15.13 -8.16
CA GLY A 36 -0.88 15.27 -6.73
C GLY A 36 -1.33 14.13 -5.82
N VAL A 37 -2.08 13.15 -6.32
CA VAL A 37 -2.56 11.97 -5.57
C VAL A 37 -2.80 10.79 -6.52
N ALA A 38 -2.73 9.57 -6.00
CA ALA A 38 -3.10 8.37 -6.75
C ALA A 38 -4.08 7.51 -5.95
N PHE A 39 -5.09 6.97 -6.63
CA PHE A 39 -6.07 6.08 -6.04
C PHE A 39 -6.13 4.76 -6.80
N PHE A 40 -6.25 3.65 -6.06
CA PHE A 40 -6.41 2.31 -6.58
C PHE A 40 -7.64 1.66 -5.94
N GLN A 41 -8.59 1.23 -6.77
CA GLN A 41 -9.77 0.51 -6.29
C GLN A 41 -9.40 -0.95 -5.99
N MET A 42 -9.61 -1.41 -4.76
CA MET A 42 -9.29 -2.78 -4.31
C MET A 42 -10.54 -3.45 -3.72
N GLY A 43 -11.55 -3.68 -4.56
CA GLY A 43 -12.83 -4.23 -4.12
C GLY A 43 -13.63 -3.21 -3.30
N GLY A 44 -13.78 -3.42 -1.99
CA GLY A 44 -14.56 -2.54 -1.10
C GLY A 44 -13.79 -1.35 -0.49
N VAL A 45 -12.48 -1.25 -0.75
CA VAL A 45 -11.59 -0.22 -0.19
C VAL A 45 -10.78 0.45 -1.29
N ILE A 46 -10.46 1.72 -1.11
CA ILE A 46 -9.52 2.47 -1.95
C ILE A 46 -8.17 2.55 -1.24
N LEU A 47 -7.09 2.24 -1.95
CA LEU A 47 -5.74 2.64 -1.54
C LEU A 47 -5.44 4.02 -2.14
N GLY A 48 -5.19 4.99 -1.27
CA GLY A 48 -4.69 6.32 -1.63
C GLY A 48 -3.19 6.43 -1.40
N LEU A 49 -2.46 7.03 -2.34
CA LEU A 49 -1.08 7.46 -2.17
C LEU A 49 -1.04 8.97 -2.28
N PHE A 50 -0.47 9.62 -1.28
CA PHE A 50 -0.48 11.09 -1.20
C PHE A 50 0.91 11.59 -0.79
N PRO A 51 1.47 12.64 -1.41
CA PRO A 51 2.75 13.21 -1.00
C PRO A 51 2.72 13.61 0.48
N ARG A 52 3.79 13.30 1.21
CA ARG A 52 3.85 13.48 2.66
C ARG A 52 3.42 14.88 3.09
N ALA A 53 3.99 15.92 2.48
CA ALA A 53 3.66 17.30 2.82
C ALA A 53 2.16 17.60 2.67
N SER A 54 1.54 17.14 1.58
CA SER A 54 0.10 17.31 1.35
C SER A 54 -0.75 16.49 2.33
N ALA A 55 -0.30 15.30 2.70
CA ALA A 55 -0.97 14.47 3.70
C ALA A 55 -0.86 15.06 5.12
N GLU A 56 0.27 15.69 5.48
CA GLU A 56 0.43 16.39 6.75
C GLU A 56 -0.46 17.64 6.82
N GLU A 57 -0.55 18.39 5.71
CA GLU A 57 -1.45 19.54 5.58
C GLU A 57 -2.93 19.13 5.71
N ASP A 58 -3.36 18.07 4.99
CA ASP A 58 -4.73 17.57 5.01
C ASP A 58 -5.14 16.98 6.38
N SER A 59 -4.24 16.20 7.00
CA SER A 59 -4.54 15.54 8.28
C SER A 59 -4.29 16.41 9.52
N GLY A 60 -3.47 17.45 9.40
CA GLY A 60 -2.99 18.25 10.53
C GLY A 60 -1.99 17.52 11.43
N ILE A 61 -1.44 16.37 10.99
CA ILE A 61 -0.51 15.54 11.76
C ILE A 61 0.83 15.49 11.04
N ALA A 62 1.92 15.77 11.76
CA ALA A 62 3.26 15.54 11.26
C ALA A 62 3.63 14.04 11.34
N PHE A 63 4.02 13.44 10.21
CA PHE A 63 4.46 12.05 10.15
C PHE A 63 5.94 11.96 10.53
N THR A 64 6.19 11.89 11.84
CA THR A 64 7.54 11.78 12.41
C THR A 64 7.90 10.32 12.68
N GLY A 65 9.07 9.88 12.20
CA GLY A 65 9.58 8.53 12.40
C GLY A 65 9.13 7.50 11.36
N ALA A 66 10.04 6.59 11.02
CA ALA A 66 9.80 5.42 10.18
C ALA A 66 10.48 4.20 10.79
N PRO A 67 9.92 2.97 10.65
CA PRO A 67 8.65 2.64 9.98
C PRO A 67 7.40 2.95 10.82
N SER A 68 6.22 2.98 10.18
CA SER A 68 4.93 3.14 10.87
C SER A 68 4.63 1.95 11.80
N ALA A 69 3.91 2.18 12.89
CA ALA A 69 3.41 1.15 13.79
C ALA A 69 2.19 0.37 13.23
N VAL A 70 1.86 0.58 11.95
CA VAL A 70 0.78 -0.08 11.22
C VAL A 70 1.34 -0.80 10.01
N TYR A 71 0.86 -2.01 9.74
CA TYR A 71 1.11 -2.74 8.51
C TYR A 71 -0.21 -3.19 7.88
N LEU A 72 -0.22 -3.29 6.55
CA LEU A 72 -1.35 -3.83 5.79
C LEU A 72 -1.05 -5.26 5.40
N ALA A 73 -2.06 -6.13 5.45
CA ALA A 73 -1.93 -7.54 5.10
C ALA A 73 -2.74 -7.87 3.85
N TYR A 74 -2.19 -8.76 3.03
CA TYR A 74 -2.89 -9.40 1.92
C TYR A 74 -2.93 -10.90 2.20
N ASN A 75 -4.13 -11.47 2.27
CA ASN A 75 -4.31 -12.90 2.44
C ASN A 75 -4.33 -13.56 1.06
N THR A 76 -3.34 -14.41 0.81
CA THR A 76 -3.29 -15.27 -0.37
C THR A 76 -4.22 -16.47 -0.19
N ARG A 77 -4.45 -17.22 -1.28
CA ARG A 77 -5.26 -18.43 -1.29
C ARG A 77 -4.47 -19.68 -0.93
N SER A 78 -3.14 -19.60 -0.93
CA SER A 78 -2.25 -20.72 -0.59
C SER A 78 -0.87 -20.25 -0.12
N ASP A 79 -0.13 -21.15 0.53
CA ASP A 79 1.26 -20.93 0.95
C ASP A 79 2.17 -20.63 -0.26
N ALA A 80 1.98 -21.32 -1.40
CA ALA A 80 2.78 -21.11 -2.60
C ALA A 80 2.59 -19.71 -3.21
N GLU A 81 1.36 -19.19 -3.16
CA GLU A 81 1.06 -17.84 -3.65
C GLU A 81 1.72 -16.76 -2.78
N VAL A 82 2.06 -17.06 -1.51
CA VAL A 82 2.85 -16.12 -0.69
C VAL A 82 4.22 -15.89 -1.31
N ASP A 83 4.91 -16.97 -1.70
CA ASP A 83 6.23 -16.87 -2.31
C ASP A 83 6.18 -16.12 -3.65
N GLU A 84 5.17 -16.40 -4.48
CA GLU A 84 4.94 -15.72 -5.75
C GLU A 84 4.74 -14.21 -5.55
N VAL A 85 3.87 -13.81 -4.62
CA VAL A 85 3.57 -12.41 -4.33
C VAL A 85 4.78 -11.68 -3.75
N LEU A 86 5.57 -12.33 -2.88
CA LEU A 86 6.81 -11.74 -2.36
C LEU A 86 7.85 -11.57 -3.46
N ALA A 87 7.99 -12.52 -4.38
CA ALA A 87 8.89 -12.39 -5.53
C ALA A 87 8.46 -11.19 -6.41
N MET A 88 7.18 -11.09 -6.77
CA MET A 88 6.63 -9.93 -7.50
C MET A 88 6.90 -8.62 -6.78
N ALA A 89 6.70 -8.56 -5.46
CA ALA A 89 6.96 -7.36 -4.67
C ALA A 89 8.44 -6.97 -4.70
N GLN A 90 9.36 -7.92 -4.65
CA GLN A 90 10.78 -7.65 -4.76
C GLN A 90 11.16 -7.13 -6.16
N GLU A 91 10.62 -7.74 -7.22
CA GLU A 91 10.83 -7.30 -8.61
C GLU A 91 10.26 -5.90 -8.87
N ALA A 92 9.13 -5.55 -8.26
CA ALA A 92 8.54 -4.21 -8.29
C ALA A 92 9.34 -3.15 -7.52
N GLY A 93 10.46 -3.51 -6.87
CA GLY A 93 11.31 -2.62 -6.08
C GLY A 93 10.98 -2.57 -4.58
N GLY A 94 10.13 -3.48 -4.11
CA GLY A 94 9.86 -3.70 -2.70
C GLY A 94 11.03 -4.35 -1.98
N ARG A 95 11.07 -4.19 -0.64
CA ARG A 95 12.07 -4.81 0.22
C ARG A 95 11.45 -5.91 1.06
N ILE A 96 11.92 -7.14 0.88
CA ILE A 96 11.53 -8.27 1.72
C ILE A 96 12.20 -8.12 3.09
N VAL A 97 11.42 -7.75 4.10
CA VAL A 97 11.90 -7.56 5.48
C VAL A 97 11.84 -8.84 6.32
N LYS A 98 11.00 -9.78 5.90
CA LYS A 98 10.83 -11.10 6.51
C LYS A 98 10.48 -12.08 5.38
N PRO A 99 11.16 -13.22 5.25
CA PRO A 99 10.81 -14.23 4.25
C PRO A 99 9.43 -14.84 4.56
N ALA A 100 8.84 -15.51 3.56
CA ALA A 100 7.63 -16.29 3.75
C ALA A 100 7.79 -17.29 4.88
N GLY A 101 6.73 -17.49 5.64
CA GLY A 101 6.71 -18.42 6.74
C GLY A 101 5.35 -18.44 7.40
N ARG A 102 4.98 -19.61 7.93
CA ARG A 102 3.72 -19.75 8.66
C ARG A 102 3.76 -18.91 9.93
N ALA A 103 2.66 -18.20 10.18
CA ALA A 103 2.49 -17.53 11.45
C ALA A 103 2.25 -18.57 12.56
N PHE A 104 2.52 -18.20 13.82
CA PHE A 104 2.36 -19.14 14.93
C PHE A 104 0.89 -19.51 15.19
N TRP A 105 -0.05 -18.74 14.63
CA TRP A 105 -1.49 -18.91 14.78
C TRP A 105 -2.14 -19.68 13.61
N GLY A 106 -1.34 -20.28 12.74
CA GLY A 106 -1.79 -20.89 11.48
C GLY A 106 -1.82 -19.88 10.35
#